data_AF-A0A2D5V1P7-F1
#
_entry.id   AF-A0A2D5V1P7-F1
#
_cell.length_a   1.000
_cell.length_b   1.000
_cell.length_c   1.000
_cell.angle_alpha   90.00
_cell.angle_beta   90.00
_cell.angle_gamma   90.00
#
_symmetry.space_group_name_H-M   'P 1'
#
loop_
_entity.id
_entity.type
_entity.pdbx_description
1 polymer ?
#
loop_
_entity_poly.entity_id
_entity_poly.type
_entity_poly.pdbx_seq_one_letter_code
_entity_poly.pdbx_strand_id
1 'polypeptide(L)'
;MMKEKNILRFSILFYWTFFWGLSVLDKIIPDVHHLWVGKDFFALFVKFFGSLGLKDPIFATIALAFVSSLEGLNFIFYLLASINFTKGKESQSQKWFFRGIFTSITLFSLFSIADQVFGDRFQLLEHGLFWLILIASWVLFKYISSSDGKLLEFKVDKGLKIAIVIGVLITAGASISILDFSSKTFNNVSAPVEGIEVIEDVYKFDFPFLADKLVWETTINTFKENHPELKINYIYTGPSELNSKKKTHMLLYVFTEKGKSIKDN
;
A
#
# COMPACT_ATOMS: atom_id res chain seq x y z
N MET A 1 21.72 30.59 18.10
CA MET A 1 21.68 29.23 18.71
C MET A 1 20.32 28.79 19.29
N MET A 2 19.74 29.38 20.36
CA MET A 2 18.44 28.90 20.90
C MET A 2 17.25 29.13 19.95
N LYS A 3 17.23 30.24 19.19
CA LYS A 3 16.19 30.51 18.19
C LYS A 3 16.21 29.50 17.04
N GLU A 4 17.38 29.17 16.50
CA GLU A 4 17.51 28.18 15.41
C GLU A 4 17.00 26.79 15.81
N LYS A 5 17.33 26.34 17.02
CA LYS A 5 16.85 25.06 17.56
C LYS A 5 15.32 25.01 17.66
N ASN A 6 14.70 26.09 18.12
CA ASN A 6 13.25 26.17 18.21
C ASN A 6 12.57 26.31 16.85
N ILE A 7 13.19 27.02 15.90
CA ILE A 7 12.72 27.08 14.51
C ILE A 7 12.70 25.69 13.90
N LEU A 8 13.78 24.92 14.04
CA LEU A 8 13.85 23.57 13.46
C LEU A 8 12.82 22.62 14.11
N ARG A 9 12.67 22.66 15.43
CA ARG A 9 11.64 21.87 16.13
C ARG A 9 10.22 22.26 15.70
N PHE A 10 9.96 23.56 15.53
CA PHE A 10 8.70 24.05 14.98
C PHE A 10 8.49 23.58 13.55
N SER A 11 9.50 23.64 12.67
CA SER A 11 9.41 23.17 11.29
C SER A 11 9.07 21.69 11.20
N ILE A 12 9.66 20.84 12.06
CA ILE A 12 9.31 19.41 12.14
C ILE A 12 7.83 19.23 12.52
N LEU A 13 7.37 19.93 13.56
CA LEU A 13 5.97 19.85 13.99
C LEU A 13 5.02 20.36 12.92
N PHE A 14 5.36 21.49 12.30
CA PHE A 14 4.58 22.10 11.22
C PHE A 14 4.46 21.14 10.04
N TYR A 15 5.57 20.57 9.58
CA TYR A 15 5.59 19.59 8.49
C TYR A 15 4.65 18.42 8.77
N TRP A 16 4.79 17.75 9.92
CA TRP A 16 3.97 16.58 10.21
C TRP A 16 2.50 16.90 10.47
N THR A 17 2.20 18.04 11.12
CA THR A 17 0.81 18.50 11.29
C THR A 17 0.15 18.77 9.94
N PHE A 18 0.86 19.43 9.00
CA PHE A 18 0.33 19.67 7.66
C PHE A 18 0.23 18.40 6.84
N PHE A 19 1.22 17.51 6.89
CA PHE A 19 1.19 16.23 6.20
C PHE A 19 -0.07 15.43 6.56
N TRP A 20 -0.32 15.22 7.86
CA TRP A 20 -1.50 14.48 8.31
C TRP A 20 -2.79 15.27 8.13
N GLY A 21 -2.77 16.59 8.27
CA GLY A 21 -3.92 17.44 8.01
C GLY A 21 -4.39 17.35 6.56
N LEU A 22 -3.46 17.46 5.62
CA LEU A 22 -3.73 17.30 4.19
C LEU A 22 -4.18 15.86 3.86
N SER A 23 -3.58 14.85 4.49
CA SER A 23 -4.00 13.44 4.30
C SER A 23 -5.46 13.20 4.73
N VAL A 24 -5.89 13.80 5.84
CA VAL A 24 -7.28 13.76 6.30
C VAL A 24 -8.19 14.56 5.38
N LEU A 25 -7.78 15.76 4.95
CA LEU A 25 -8.54 16.58 4.02
C LEU A 25 -8.77 15.86 2.69
N ASP A 26 -7.77 15.13 2.18
CA ASP A 26 -7.86 14.36 0.94
C ASP A 26 -8.95 13.26 1.00
N LYS A 27 -9.26 12.76 2.20
CA LYS A 27 -10.31 11.76 2.42
C LYS A 27 -11.69 12.36 2.67
N ILE A 28 -11.75 13.61 3.13
CA ILE A 28 -13.00 14.34 3.35
C ILE A 28 -13.49 14.98 2.04
N ILE A 29 -12.56 15.40 1.19
CA ILE A 29 -12.83 16.07 -0.08
C ILE A 29 -12.34 15.17 -1.23
N PRO A 30 -13.10 14.12 -1.58
CA PRO A 30 -12.71 13.18 -2.63
C PRO A 30 -12.87 13.76 -4.05
N ASP A 31 -13.64 14.83 -4.20
CA ASP A 31 -14.00 15.41 -5.50
C ASP A 31 -12.97 16.40 -6.05
N VAL A 32 -13.04 16.59 -7.36
CA VAL A 32 -12.21 17.56 -8.09
C VAL A 32 -12.77 18.97 -7.90
N HIS A 33 -12.02 19.80 -7.20
CA HIS A 33 -12.25 21.23 -7.06
C HIS A 33 -11.15 22.03 -7.76
N HIS A 34 -11.37 23.33 -7.92
CA HIS A 34 -10.48 24.22 -8.68
C HIS A 34 -9.02 24.24 -8.18
N LEU A 35 -8.78 23.98 -6.89
CA LEU A 35 -7.43 23.95 -6.27
C LEU A 35 -7.10 22.62 -5.59
N TRP A 36 -7.96 21.61 -5.73
CA TRP A 36 -7.82 20.33 -5.03
C TRP A 36 -8.33 19.19 -5.90
N VAL A 37 -7.47 18.21 -6.20
CA VAL A 37 -7.86 17.01 -6.93
C VAL A 37 -7.79 15.86 -5.93
N GLY A 38 -8.93 15.56 -5.31
CA GLY A 38 -9.04 14.46 -4.36
C GLY A 38 -8.78 13.12 -5.02
N LYS A 39 -8.26 12.16 -4.26
CA LYS A 39 -8.16 10.76 -4.70
C LYS A 39 -9.36 9.97 -4.18
N ASP A 40 -10.04 9.24 -5.07
CA ASP A 40 -11.06 8.28 -4.65
C ASP A 40 -10.41 7.05 -4.00
N PHE A 41 -10.17 7.15 -2.68
CA PHE A 41 -9.61 6.05 -1.89
C PHE A 41 -10.57 4.87 -1.78
N PHE A 42 -11.88 5.08 -1.85
CA PHE A 42 -12.83 3.96 -1.79
C PHE A 42 -12.70 3.08 -3.03
N ALA A 43 -12.71 3.67 -4.22
CA ALA A 43 -12.48 2.93 -5.47
C ALA A 43 -11.10 2.26 -5.48
N LEU A 44 -10.07 2.90 -4.92
CA LEU A 44 -8.74 2.31 -4.79
C LEU A 44 -8.75 1.06 -3.88
N PHE A 45 -9.40 1.14 -2.72
CA PHE A 45 -9.49 0.02 -1.78
C PHE A 45 -10.34 -1.12 -2.35
N VAL A 46 -11.49 -0.83 -2.96
CA VAL A 46 -12.32 -1.84 -3.66
C VAL A 46 -11.49 -2.59 -4.70
N LYS A 47 -10.63 -1.87 -5.42
CA LYS A 47 -9.74 -2.46 -6.42
C LYS A 47 -8.63 -3.33 -5.82
N PHE A 48 -8.04 -2.91 -4.70
CA PHE A 48 -7.04 -3.69 -3.97
C PHE A 48 -7.62 -4.98 -3.39
N PHE A 49 -8.77 -4.91 -2.71
CA PHE A 49 -9.43 -6.12 -2.21
C PHE A 49 -9.94 -7.01 -3.35
N GLY A 50 -10.40 -6.41 -4.45
CA GLY A 50 -10.78 -7.13 -5.67
C GLY A 50 -9.63 -7.92 -6.32
N SER A 51 -8.38 -7.44 -6.24
CA SER A 51 -7.21 -8.20 -6.75
C SER A 51 -6.88 -9.43 -5.90
N LEU A 52 -7.31 -9.45 -4.63
CA LEU A 52 -7.22 -10.61 -3.74
C LEU A 52 -8.40 -11.57 -3.89
N GLY A 53 -9.34 -11.31 -4.81
CA GLY A 53 -10.58 -12.09 -4.97
C GLY A 53 -11.69 -11.72 -3.98
N LEU A 54 -11.47 -10.75 -3.09
CA LEU A 54 -12.47 -10.23 -2.15
C LEU A 54 -13.33 -9.19 -2.86
N LYS A 55 -14.43 -9.65 -3.45
CA LYS A 55 -15.36 -8.81 -4.25
C LYS A 55 -16.36 -8.03 -3.40
N ASP A 56 -16.55 -8.39 -2.14
CA ASP A 56 -17.47 -7.69 -1.25
C ASP A 56 -16.89 -6.32 -0.85
N PRO A 57 -17.58 -5.21 -1.15
CA PRO A 57 -17.13 -3.86 -0.80
C PRO A 57 -16.96 -3.63 0.71
N ILE A 58 -17.54 -4.48 1.56
CA ILE A 58 -17.47 -4.31 3.02
C ILE A 58 -16.02 -4.35 3.54
N PHE A 59 -15.16 -5.16 2.92
CA PHE A 59 -13.74 -5.23 3.28
C PHE A 59 -13.02 -3.90 2.99
N ALA A 60 -13.31 -3.30 1.83
CA ALA A 60 -12.77 -1.99 1.45
C ALA A 60 -13.27 -0.89 2.40
N THR A 61 -14.56 -0.89 2.75
CA THR A 61 -15.15 0.08 3.68
C THR A 61 -14.53 -0.01 5.07
N ILE A 62 -14.41 -1.21 5.63
CA ILE A 62 -13.83 -1.41 6.98
C ILE A 62 -12.36 -0.98 7.01
N ALA A 63 -11.58 -1.40 6.01
CA ALA A 63 -10.16 -1.06 5.93
C ALA A 63 -9.96 0.46 5.75
N LEU A 64 -10.75 1.11 4.89
CA LEU A 64 -10.70 2.55 4.69
C LEU A 64 -11.08 3.31 5.97
N ALA A 65 -12.17 2.90 6.64
CA ALA A 65 -12.60 3.52 7.89
C ALA A 65 -11.53 3.39 8.99
N PHE A 66 -10.90 2.22 9.10
CA PHE A 66 -9.83 1.98 10.06
C PHE A 66 -8.61 2.87 9.79
N VAL A 67 -8.12 2.89 8.54
CA VAL A 67 -6.98 3.72 8.13
C VAL A 67 -7.29 5.20 8.35
N SER A 68 -8.45 5.68 7.90
CA SER A 68 -8.86 7.08 8.05
C SER A 68 -8.93 7.51 9.52
N SER A 69 -9.39 6.61 10.39
CA SER A 69 -9.43 6.87 11.84
C SER A 69 -8.03 7.03 12.43
N LEU A 70 -7.07 6.18 12.02
CA LEU A 70 -5.68 6.28 12.47
C LEU A 70 -5.00 7.55 11.97
N GLU A 71 -5.27 7.97 10.73
CA GLU A 71 -4.77 9.23 10.19
C GLU A 71 -5.33 10.45 10.94
N GLY A 72 -6.63 10.43 11.24
CA GLY A 72 -7.26 11.47 12.07
C GLY A 72 -6.64 11.54 13.47
N LEU A 73 -6.35 10.40 14.09
CA LEU A 73 -5.65 10.34 15.38
C LEU A 73 -4.22 10.90 15.28
N ASN A 74 -3.48 10.55 14.22
CA ASN A 74 -2.16 11.12 13.96
C ASN A 74 -2.24 12.65 13.87
N PHE A 75 -3.14 13.18 13.04
CA PHE A 75 -3.34 14.62 12.91
C PHE A 75 -3.59 15.29 14.26
N ILE A 76 -4.48 14.73 15.09
CA ILE A 76 -4.76 15.26 16.44
C ILE A 76 -3.50 15.25 17.31
N PHE A 77 -2.70 14.19 17.30
CA PHE A 77 -1.47 14.13 18.08
C PHE A 77 -0.45 15.19 17.67
N TYR A 78 -0.23 15.39 16.36
CA TYR A 78 0.68 16.43 15.89
C TYR A 78 0.14 17.83 16.15
N LEU A 79 -1.16 18.05 15.98
CA LEU A 79 -1.82 19.33 16.30
C LEU A 79 -1.68 19.67 17.79
N LEU A 80 -1.93 18.71 18.69
CA LEU A 80 -1.73 18.89 20.13
C LEU A 80 -0.25 19.13 20.46
N ALA A 81 0.68 18.45 19.78
CA ALA A 81 2.11 18.70 19.95
C ALA A 81 2.49 20.13 19.55
N SER A 82 1.99 20.61 18.41
CA SER A 82 2.17 21.99 17.91
C SER A 82 1.58 23.03 18.88
N ILE A 83 0.35 22.84 19.35
CA ILE A 83 -0.30 23.77 20.29
C ILE A 83 0.45 23.82 21.63
N ASN A 84 0.91 22.68 22.15
CA ASN A 84 1.68 22.67 23.38
C ASN A 84 3.07 23.30 23.20
N PHE A 85 3.68 23.15 22.01
CA PHE A 85 4.95 23.79 21.68
C PHE A 85 4.82 25.32 21.66
N THR A 86 3.80 25.86 20.98
CA THR A 86 3.56 27.32 20.93
C THR A 86 3.20 27.91 22.30
N LYS A 87 2.60 27.11 23.19
CA LYS A 87 2.32 27.47 24.59
C LYS A 87 3.52 27.32 25.54
N GLY A 88 4.70 26.95 25.04
CA GLY A 88 5.90 26.73 25.87
C GLY A 88 5.85 25.49 26.78
N LYS A 89 4.88 24.59 26.58
CA LYS A 89 4.71 23.36 27.38
C LYS A 89 5.53 22.22 26.80
N GLU A 90 6.86 22.34 26.88
CA GLU A 90 7.84 21.44 26.24
C GLU A 90 7.61 19.95 26.54
N SER A 91 7.44 19.57 27.82
CA SER A 91 7.22 18.16 28.20
C SER A 91 5.95 17.57 27.57
N GLN A 92 4.88 18.36 27.49
CA GLN A 92 3.62 17.90 26.89
C GLN A 92 3.73 17.85 25.37
N SER A 93 4.39 18.83 24.74
CA SER A 93 4.67 18.82 23.31
C SER A 93 5.44 17.56 22.92
N GLN A 94 6.50 17.22 23.65
CA GLN A 94 7.30 16.02 23.38
C GLN A 94 6.50 14.72 23.54
N LYS A 95 5.63 14.61 24.55
CA LYS A 95 4.77 13.43 24.73
C LYS A 95 3.78 13.25 23.58
N TRP A 96 3.10 14.33 23.17
CA TRP A 96 2.17 14.27 22.04
C TRP A 96 2.88 14.00 20.72
N PHE A 97 4.05 14.60 20.52
CA PHE A 97 4.87 14.34 19.34
C PHE A 97 5.33 12.88 19.29
N PHE A 98 5.77 12.30 20.42
CA PHE A 98 6.13 10.89 20.49
C PHE A 98 4.96 9.97 20.11
N ARG A 99 3.75 10.26 20.63
CA ARG A 99 2.53 9.51 20.28
C ARG A 99 2.21 9.62 18.78
N GLY A 100 2.35 10.82 18.20
CA GLY A 100 2.23 11.04 16.75
C GLY A 100 3.22 10.20 15.96
N ILE A 101 4.51 10.26 16.31
CA ILE A 101 5.57 9.46 15.67
C ILE A 101 5.27 7.96 15.75
N PHE A 102 4.95 7.45 16.94
CA PHE A 102 4.70 6.03 17.14
C PHE A 102 3.52 5.53 16.30
N THR A 103 2.43 6.29 16.29
CA THR A 103 1.22 5.96 15.54
C THR A 103 1.45 6.10 14.03
N SER A 104 2.25 7.06 13.60
CA SER A 104 2.67 7.25 12.20
C SER A 104 3.58 6.13 11.69
N ILE A 105 4.57 5.73 12.49
CA ILE A 105 5.45 4.58 12.19
C ILE A 105 4.61 3.31 12.00
N THR A 106 3.65 3.09 12.89
CA THR A 106 2.72 1.96 12.79
C THR A 106 1.93 2.02 11.49
N LEU A 107 1.36 3.19 11.17
CA LEU A 107 0.54 3.38 9.98
C LEU A 107 1.34 3.22 8.67
N PHE A 108 2.53 3.82 8.57
CA PHE A 108 3.40 3.61 7.40
C PHE A 108 3.90 2.17 7.30
N SER A 109 4.11 1.48 8.41
CA SER A 109 4.43 0.04 8.35
C SER A 109 3.26 -0.77 7.76
N LEU A 110 2.03 -0.44 8.17
CA LEU A 110 0.82 -1.05 7.60
C LEU A 110 0.70 -0.74 6.09
N PHE A 111 0.98 0.49 5.68
CA PHE A 111 0.98 0.87 4.27
C PHE A 111 2.06 0.15 3.47
N SER A 112 3.30 0.06 3.95
CA SER A 112 4.37 -0.69 3.27
C SER A 112 4.02 -2.17 3.12
N ILE A 113 3.39 -2.78 4.14
CA ILE A 113 2.90 -4.15 4.05
C ILE A 113 1.79 -4.26 3.00
N ALA A 114 0.82 -3.36 3.03
CA ALA A 114 -0.28 -3.33 2.07
C ALA A 114 0.26 -3.15 0.63
N ASP A 115 1.19 -2.23 0.41
CA ASP A 115 1.81 -1.99 -0.89
C ASP A 115 2.55 -3.22 -1.41
N GLN A 116 3.18 -3.99 -0.53
CA GLN A 116 3.82 -5.24 -0.92
C GLN A 116 2.78 -6.32 -1.26
N VAL A 117 1.70 -6.43 -0.49
CA VAL A 117 0.60 -7.39 -0.72
C VAL A 117 -0.16 -7.08 -2.01
N PHE A 118 -0.43 -5.80 -2.28
CA PHE A 118 -1.12 -5.32 -3.49
C PHE A 118 -0.17 -5.01 -4.65
N GLY A 119 1.15 -5.10 -4.41
CA GLY A 119 2.24 -4.87 -5.36
C GLY A 119 2.35 -3.45 -5.93
N ASP A 120 2.02 -2.43 -5.15
CA ASP A 120 2.22 -1.01 -5.48
C ASP A 120 3.65 -0.54 -5.16
N ARG A 121 4.59 -0.84 -6.07
CA ARG A 121 6.04 -0.63 -5.86
C ARG A 121 6.45 0.83 -5.67
N PHE A 122 5.72 1.76 -6.27
CA PHE A 122 6.05 3.18 -6.17
C PHE A 122 5.70 3.71 -4.77
N GLN A 123 4.50 3.37 -4.28
CA GLN A 123 4.06 3.76 -2.94
C GLN A 123 4.89 3.09 -1.84
N LEU A 124 5.37 1.85 -2.06
CA LEU A 124 6.25 1.15 -1.11
C LEU A 124 7.51 1.96 -0.79
N LEU A 125 8.15 2.55 -1.80
CA LEU A 125 9.36 3.35 -1.62
C LEU A 125 9.05 4.66 -0.86
N GLU A 126 7.95 5.33 -1.22
CA GLU A 126 7.53 6.56 -0.56
C GLU A 126 7.21 6.33 0.93
N HIS A 127 6.41 5.30 1.24
CA HIS A 127 6.07 4.97 2.63
C HIS A 127 7.28 4.51 3.44
N GLY A 128 8.21 3.74 2.84
CA GLY A 128 9.47 3.37 3.46
C GLY A 128 10.36 4.58 3.77
N LEU A 129 10.40 5.58 2.88
CA LEU A 129 11.13 6.81 3.11
C LEU A 129 10.50 7.63 4.27
N PHE A 130 9.17 7.77 4.30
CA PHE A 130 8.48 8.46 5.39
C PHE A 130 8.72 7.79 6.74
N TRP A 131 8.79 6.46 6.77
CA TRP A 131 9.13 5.71 7.96
C TRP A 131 10.51 6.11 8.53
N LEU A 132 11.53 6.21 7.66
CA LEU A 132 12.88 6.66 8.07
C LEU A 132 12.89 8.13 8.52
N ILE A 133 12.20 9.00 7.78
CA ILE A 133 12.12 10.44 8.10
C ILE A 133 11.41 10.66 9.45
N LEU A 134 10.43 9.83 9.83
CA LEU A 134 9.80 9.90 11.15
C LEU A 134 10.78 9.61 12.29
N ILE A 135 11.60 8.57 12.16
CA ILE A 135 12.62 8.24 13.16
C ILE A 135 13.63 9.38 13.26
N ALA A 136 14.11 9.88 12.12
CA ALA A 136 15.00 11.03 12.08
C ALA A 136 14.37 12.27 12.74
N SER A 137 13.09 12.55 12.45
CA SER A 137 12.33 13.65 13.03
C SER A 137 12.21 13.52 14.55
N TRP A 138 11.96 12.31 15.07
CA TRP A 138 11.92 12.06 16.51
C TRP A 138 13.26 12.32 17.19
N VAL A 139 14.33 11.75 16.62
CA VAL A 139 15.70 11.93 17.12
C VAL A 139 16.06 13.41 17.12
N LEU A 140 15.90 14.09 16.00
CA LEU A 140 16.18 15.52 15.87
C LEU A 140 15.36 16.34 16.88
N PHE A 141 14.05 16.11 16.98
CA PHE A 141 13.19 16.88 17.88
C PHE A 141 13.56 16.68 19.37
N LYS A 142 13.91 15.46 19.77
CA LYS A 142 14.28 15.12 21.16
C LYS A 142 15.66 15.66 21.54
N TYR A 143 16.66 15.49 20.68
CA TYR A 143 18.04 15.82 21.03
C TYR A 143 18.39 17.28 20.77
N ILE A 144 17.72 17.96 19.83
CA ILE A 144 17.87 19.41 19.64
C ILE A 144 17.33 20.18 20.86
N SER A 145 16.34 19.63 21.57
CA SER A 145 15.87 20.16 22.87
C SER A 145 16.87 19.94 24.01
N SER A 146 17.82 19.01 23.89
CA SER A 146 18.63 18.47 24.98
C SER A 146 20.10 18.90 24.84
N SER A 147 20.38 20.18 24.64
CA SER A 147 21.76 20.65 24.45
C SER A 147 22.59 20.81 25.72
N ASP A 148 22.36 19.96 26.72
CA ASP A 148 23.36 19.65 27.74
C ASP A 148 23.85 18.26 27.41
N GLY A 149 25.14 18.11 27.09
CA GLY A 149 25.82 16.93 26.52
C GLY A 149 25.66 15.60 27.28
N LYS A 150 24.42 15.15 27.45
CA LYS A 150 24.05 13.87 28.04
C LYS A 150 24.08 12.82 26.94
N LEU A 151 24.99 11.86 27.13
CA LEU A 151 25.03 10.58 26.43
C LEU A 151 23.63 9.96 26.39
N LEU A 152 23.36 9.23 25.30
CA LEU A 152 22.11 8.52 24.99
C LEU A 152 21.68 7.56 26.12
N GLU A 153 21.05 8.06 27.20
CA GLU A 153 20.37 7.20 28.17
C GLU A 153 18.95 6.90 27.70
N PHE A 154 18.78 5.75 27.04
CA PHE A 154 17.46 5.17 26.79
C PHE A 154 16.88 4.61 28.09
N LYS A 155 16.20 5.45 28.88
CA LYS A 155 15.33 4.95 29.96
C LYS A 155 14.02 4.44 29.36
N VAL A 156 13.86 3.13 29.37
CA VAL A 156 12.64 2.47 28.88
C VAL A 156 11.57 2.52 29.97
N ASP A 157 10.57 3.39 29.81
CA ASP A 157 9.42 3.46 30.73
C ASP A 157 8.45 2.27 30.53
N LYS A 158 7.55 2.04 31.50
CA LYS A 158 6.59 0.93 31.49
C LYS A 158 5.62 0.96 30.31
N GLY A 159 5.15 2.15 29.91
CA GLY A 159 4.33 2.36 28.72
C GLY A 159 5.10 2.13 27.42
N LEU A 160 6.38 2.53 27.35
CA LEU A 160 7.25 2.23 26.21
C LEU A 160 7.49 0.72 26.07
N LYS A 161 7.66 -0.02 27.18
CA LYS A 161 7.74 -1.49 27.15
C LYS A 161 6.47 -2.12 26.57
N ILE A 162 5.30 -1.68 27.02
CA ILE A 162 4.02 -2.19 26.53
C ILE A 162 3.86 -1.87 25.04
N ALA A 163 4.19 -0.65 24.61
CA ALA A 163 4.13 -0.25 23.21
C ALA A 163 5.07 -1.07 22.31
N ILE A 164 6.29 -1.36 22.78
CA ILE A 164 7.23 -2.25 22.07
C ILE A 164 6.66 -3.66 21.96
N VAL A 165 6.12 -4.23 23.05
CA VAL A 165 5.55 -5.58 23.04
C VAL A 165 4.37 -5.67 22.08
N ILE A 166 3.44 -4.72 22.12
CA ILE A 166 2.30 -4.66 21.20
C ILE A 166 2.78 -4.51 19.76
N GLY A 167 3.75 -3.61 19.52
CA GLY A 167 4.35 -3.42 18.19
C GLY A 167 4.96 -4.70 17.64
N VAL A 168 5.76 -5.42 18.45
CA VAL A 168 6.36 -6.70 18.06
C VAL A 168 5.29 -7.75 17.74
N LEU A 169 4.22 -7.84 18.55
CA LEU A 169 3.13 -8.79 18.30
C LEU A 169 2.37 -8.48 17.00
N ILE A 170 2.07 -7.20 16.74
CA ILE A 170 1.42 -6.76 15.50
C ILE A 170 2.33 -7.04 14.30
N THR A 171 3.61 -6.67 14.37
CA THR A 171 4.57 -6.92 13.29
C THR A 171 4.72 -8.42 13.03
N ALA A 172 4.86 -9.25 14.07
CA ALA A 172 4.95 -10.70 13.92
C ALA A 172 3.68 -11.29 13.29
N GLY A 173 2.49 -10.86 13.74
CA GLY A 173 1.22 -11.30 13.17
C GLY A 173 1.07 -10.90 11.70
N ALA A 174 1.45 -9.67 11.36
CA ALA A 174 1.44 -9.19 9.98
C ALA A 174 2.46 -9.95 9.12
N SER A 175 3.68 -10.18 9.60
CA SER A 175 4.70 -10.97 8.91
C SER A 175 4.24 -12.41 8.66
N ILE A 176 3.62 -13.07 9.64
CA ILE A 176 3.06 -14.41 9.46
C ILE A 176 1.95 -14.40 8.41
N SER A 177 1.05 -13.41 8.46
CA SER A 177 -0.03 -13.25 7.48
C SER A 177 0.51 -13.04 6.05
N ILE A 178 1.55 -12.22 5.89
CA ILE A 178 2.21 -11.99 4.60
C ILE A 178 2.88 -13.27 4.10
N LEU A 179 3.58 -14.01 4.97
CA LEU A 179 4.23 -15.27 4.59
C LEU A 179 3.21 -16.34 4.22
N ASP A 180 2.11 -16.45 4.97
CA ASP A 180 1.01 -17.37 4.67
C ASP A 180 0.34 -17.01 3.34
N PHE A 181 -0.02 -15.74 3.15
CA PHE A 181 -0.58 -15.24 1.89
C PHE A 181 0.37 -15.44 0.71
N SER A 182 1.66 -15.14 0.90
CA SER A 182 2.69 -15.36 -0.11
C SER A 182 2.78 -16.84 -0.44
N SER A 183 2.89 -17.73 0.54
CA SER A 183 2.98 -19.18 0.30
C SER A 183 1.76 -19.74 -0.45
N LYS A 184 0.55 -19.23 -0.15
CA LYS A 184 -0.70 -19.64 -0.83
C LYS A 184 -0.83 -19.08 -2.24
N THR A 185 -0.24 -17.92 -2.51
CA THR A 185 -0.44 -17.18 -3.76
C THR A 185 0.77 -17.26 -4.70
N PHE A 186 1.94 -17.67 -4.20
CA PHE A 186 3.20 -17.71 -4.98
C PHE A 186 3.12 -18.67 -6.17
N ASN A 187 2.36 -19.75 -6.05
CA ASN A 187 2.12 -20.67 -7.18
C ASN A 187 1.47 -19.96 -8.39
N ASN A 188 0.70 -18.88 -8.17
CA ASN A 188 0.07 -18.09 -9.24
C ASN A 188 1.10 -17.30 -10.07
N VAL A 189 2.37 -17.22 -9.64
CA VAL A 189 3.46 -16.60 -10.39
C VAL A 189 3.95 -17.51 -11.53
N SER A 190 3.52 -18.77 -11.57
CA SER A 190 3.90 -19.72 -12.62
C SER A 190 2.72 -20.54 -13.17
N ALA A 191 1.58 -20.56 -12.48
CA ALA A 191 0.41 -21.30 -12.91
C ALA A 191 -0.18 -20.72 -14.21
N PRO A 192 -0.55 -21.58 -15.18
CA PRO A 192 -1.24 -21.14 -16.38
C PRO A 192 -2.61 -20.54 -16.03
N VAL A 193 -3.02 -19.51 -16.76
CA VAL A 193 -4.34 -18.91 -16.64
C VAL A 193 -5.32 -19.69 -17.52
N GLU A 194 -6.44 -20.13 -16.96
CA GLU A 194 -7.47 -20.79 -17.76
C GLU A 194 -8.19 -19.79 -18.67
N GLY A 195 -8.32 -20.17 -19.94
CA GLY A 195 -9.05 -19.39 -20.94
C GLY A 195 -10.52 -19.76 -20.94
N ILE A 196 -11.38 -18.76 -21.10
CA ILE A 196 -12.83 -18.95 -21.29
C ILE A 196 -13.13 -18.66 -22.75
N GLU A 197 -13.78 -19.60 -23.45
CA GLU A 197 -14.31 -19.35 -24.78
C GLU A 197 -15.43 -18.31 -24.68
N VAL A 198 -15.23 -17.16 -25.33
CA VAL A 198 -16.18 -16.03 -25.27
C VAL A 198 -17.04 -15.96 -26.53
N ILE A 199 -16.51 -16.44 -27.65
CA ILE A 199 -17.15 -16.54 -28.96
C ILE A 199 -16.49 -17.74 -29.65
N GLU A 200 -17.17 -18.36 -30.62
CA GLU A 200 -16.62 -19.52 -31.36
C GLU A 200 -15.18 -19.25 -31.83
N ASP A 201 -14.27 -20.15 -31.46
CA ASP A 201 -12.84 -20.11 -31.76
C ASP A 201 -12.06 -18.91 -31.15
N VAL A 202 -12.64 -18.17 -30.20
CA VAL A 202 -12.02 -17.03 -29.51
C VAL A 202 -12.01 -17.24 -28.00
N TYR A 203 -10.81 -17.34 -27.44
CA TYR A 203 -10.59 -17.59 -26.02
C TYR A 203 -10.06 -16.35 -25.31
N LYS A 204 -10.66 -16.01 -24.18
CA LYS A 204 -10.27 -14.88 -23.33
C LYS A 204 -9.54 -15.38 -22.09
N PHE A 205 -8.40 -14.78 -21.81
CA PHE A 205 -7.58 -15.03 -20.62
C PHE A 205 -7.47 -13.74 -19.80
N ASP A 206 -7.78 -13.82 -18.50
CA ASP A 206 -7.68 -12.70 -17.54
C ASP A 206 -6.43 -12.90 -16.67
N PHE A 207 -5.31 -12.32 -17.09
CA PHE A 207 -4.05 -12.50 -16.38
C PHE A 207 -4.02 -11.70 -15.07
N PRO A 208 -3.57 -12.31 -13.96
CA PRO A 208 -3.46 -11.63 -12.67
C PRO A 208 -2.38 -10.54 -12.70
N PHE A 209 -2.45 -9.64 -11.72
CA PHE A 209 -1.56 -8.48 -11.55
C PHE A 209 -0.04 -8.80 -11.52
N LEU A 210 0.34 -10.06 -11.26
CA LEU A 210 1.73 -10.53 -11.19
C LEU A 210 2.13 -11.46 -12.34
N ALA A 211 1.25 -11.68 -13.32
CA ALA A 211 1.58 -12.50 -14.47
C ALA A 211 2.66 -11.83 -15.31
N ASP A 212 3.78 -12.50 -15.46
CA ASP A 212 4.89 -12.07 -16.30
C ASP A 212 4.96 -12.91 -17.58
N LYS A 213 6.07 -12.77 -18.30
CA LYS A 213 6.34 -13.54 -19.51
C LYS A 213 6.24 -15.05 -19.29
N LEU A 214 6.67 -15.55 -18.13
CA LEU A 214 6.69 -16.99 -17.84
C LEU A 214 5.28 -17.54 -17.65
N VAL A 215 4.42 -16.79 -16.95
CA VAL A 215 2.98 -17.11 -16.85
C VAL A 215 2.32 -17.11 -18.23
N TRP A 216 2.66 -16.14 -19.08
CA TRP A 216 2.15 -16.08 -20.45
C TRP A 216 2.59 -17.28 -21.29
N GLU A 217 3.89 -17.61 -21.31
CA GLU A 217 4.41 -18.75 -22.07
C GLU A 217 3.79 -20.06 -21.59
N THR A 218 3.71 -20.24 -20.27
CA THR A 218 3.10 -21.44 -19.66
C THR A 218 1.62 -21.54 -19.99
N THR A 219 0.88 -20.42 -19.98
CA THR A 219 -0.55 -20.37 -20.36
C THR A 219 -0.75 -20.79 -21.81
N ILE A 220 0.01 -20.23 -22.74
CA ILE A 220 -0.12 -20.56 -24.17
C ILE A 220 0.30 -21.99 -24.46
N ASN A 221 1.36 -22.49 -23.82
CA ASN A 221 1.79 -23.88 -24.00
C ASN A 221 0.75 -24.85 -23.45
N THR A 222 0.23 -24.61 -22.24
CA THR A 222 -0.84 -25.41 -21.64
C THR A 222 -2.11 -25.39 -22.51
N PHE A 223 -2.47 -24.23 -23.08
CA PHE A 223 -3.60 -24.12 -23.98
C PHE A 223 -3.43 -24.99 -25.25
N LYS A 224 -2.23 -24.97 -25.87
CA LYS A 224 -1.94 -25.81 -27.05
C LYS A 224 -1.95 -27.30 -26.72
N GLU A 225 -1.49 -27.69 -25.53
CA GLU A 225 -1.51 -29.07 -25.06
C GLU A 225 -2.94 -29.57 -24.82
N ASN A 226 -3.79 -28.71 -24.25
CA ASN A 226 -5.18 -29.04 -23.95
C ASN A 226 -6.10 -28.99 -25.20
N HIS A 227 -5.71 -28.23 -26.23
CA HIS A 227 -6.47 -28.07 -27.47
C HIS A 227 -5.60 -28.40 -28.71
N PRO A 228 -5.14 -29.65 -28.88
CA PRO A 228 -4.30 -30.05 -30.01
C PRO A 228 -5.00 -29.90 -31.38
N GLU A 229 -6.33 -29.86 -31.38
CA GLU A 229 -7.17 -29.63 -32.55
C GLU A 229 -7.25 -28.17 -33.00
N LEU A 230 -6.82 -27.22 -32.17
CA LEU A 230 -6.88 -25.79 -32.44
C LEU A 230 -5.50 -25.24 -32.78
N LYS A 231 -5.44 -24.43 -33.83
CA LYS A 231 -4.24 -23.68 -34.21
C LYS A 231 -4.43 -22.21 -33.85
N ILE A 232 -3.47 -21.66 -33.11
CA ILE A 232 -3.47 -20.24 -32.75
C ILE A 232 -3.11 -19.41 -33.98
N ASN A 233 -4.02 -18.53 -34.38
CA ASN A 233 -3.85 -17.64 -35.52
C ASN A 233 -3.29 -16.28 -35.10
N TYR A 234 -3.90 -15.68 -34.07
CA TYR A 234 -3.57 -14.35 -33.62
C TYR A 234 -3.80 -14.21 -32.13
N ILE A 235 -2.97 -13.40 -31.48
CA ILE A 235 -3.08 -13.07 -30.07
C ILE A 235 -3.23 -11.55 -29.97
N TYR A 236 -4.32 -11.11 -29.36
CA TYR A 236 -4.66 -9.70 -29.18
C TYR A 236 -4.70 -9.34 -27.70
N THR A 237 -4.03 -8.26 -27.32
CA THR A 237 -4.24 -7.64 -26.01
C THR A 237 -5.34 -6.60 -26.14
N GLY A 238 -6.39 -6.72 -25.33
CA GLY A 238 -7.54 -5.81 -25.38
C GLY A 238 -7.14 -4.33 -25.26
N PRO A 239 -7.89 -3.40 -25.88
CA PRO A 239 -7.60 -1.97 -25.83
C PRO A 239 -7.76 -1.44 -24.39
N SER A 240 -7.07 -0.33 -24.10
CA SER A 240 -6.98 0.26 -22.76
C SER A 240 -8.34 0.50 -22.10
N GLU A 241 -9.39 0.79 -22.90
CA GLU A 241 -10.74 1.07 -22.41
C GLU A 241 -11.46 -0.17 -21.85
N LEU A 242 -11.12 -1.39 -22.30
CA LEU A 242 -11.67 -2.64 -21.75
C LEU A 242 -10.92 -3.12 -20.51
N ASN A 243 -9.79 -2.48 -20.19
CA ASN A 243 -8.90 -2.83 -19.09
C ASN A 243 -9.27 -2.00 -17.84
N SER A 244 -10.49 -2.21 -17.31
CA SER A 244 -11.03 -1.47 -16.15
C SER A 244 -10.22 -1.68 -14.86
N LYS A 245 -9.44 -2.76 -14.78
CA LYS A 245 -8.41 -2.97 -13.76
C LYS A 245 -7.09 -2.41 -14.31
N LYS A 246 -6.63 -1.28 -13.73
CA LYS A 246 -5.29 -0.59 -13.79
C LYS A 246 -4.32 -1.20 -14.83
N LYS A 247 -3.61 -0.36 -15.61
CA LYS A 247 -2.53 -0.61 -16.61
C LYS A 247 -1.65 -1.90 -16.56
N THR A 248 -1.67 -2.71 -15.51
CA THR A 248 -0.91 -3.94 -15.28
C THR A 248 -1.73 -5.24 -15.30
N HIS A 249 -3.07 -5.21 -15.46
CA HIS A 249 -3.82 -6.41 -15.84
C HIS A 249 -3.76 -6.59 -17.35
N MET A 250 -3.56 -7.81 -17.84
CA MET A 250 -3.53 -8.11 -19.27
C MET A 250 -4.73 -8.99 -19.62
N LEU A 251 -5.65 -8.44 -20.41
CA LEU A 251 -6.68 -9.22 -21.07
C LEU A 251 -6.15 -9.69 -22.42
N LEU A 252 -6.06 -10.99 -22.59
CA LEU A 252 -5.52 -11.61 -23.79
C LEU A 252 -6.62 -12.40 -24.50
N TYR A 253 -6.77 -12.16 -25.79
CA TYR A 253 -7.70 -12.86 -26.66
C TYR A 253 -6.88 -13.70 -27.64
N VAL A 254 -7.09 -15.02 -27.61
CA VAL A 254 -6.47 -15.97 -28.52
C VAL A 254 -7.51 -16.36 -29.56
N PHE A 255 -7.23 -16.03 -30.81
CA PHE A 255 -8.04 -16.42 -31.96
C PHE A 255 -7.48 -17.72 -32.52
N THR A 256 -8.36 -18.70 -32.69
CA THR A 256 -8.00 -20.04 -33.13
C THR A 256 -8.72 -20.42 -34.42
N GLU A 257 -8.24 -21.47 -35.08
CA GLU A 257 -8.94 -22.17 -36.14
C GLU A 257 -8.79 -23.68 -35.91
N LYS A 258 -9.76 -24.47 -36.37
CA LYS A 258 -9.62 -25.93 -36.39
C LYS A 258 -8.46 -26.30 -37.31
N GLY A 259 -7.44 -26.95 -36.76
CA GLY A 259 -6.35 -27.52 -37.52
C GLY A 259 -6.89 -28.58 -38.48
N LYS A 260 -6.44 -28.57 -39.74
CA LYS A 260 -6.75 -29.65 -40.67
C LYS A 260 -6.26 -30.97 -40.08
N SER A 261 -7.20 -31.89 -39.86
CA SER A 261 -6.90 -33.29 -39.55
C SER A 261 -5.95 -33.84 -40.61
N ILE A 262 -4.81 -34.40 -40.18
CA ILE A 262 -3.84 -35.07 -41.06
C ILE A 262 -4.46 -36.32 -41.75
N LYS A 263 -5.72 -36.67 -41.46
CA LYS A 263 -6.42 -37.81 -42.07
C LYS A 263 -7.14 -37.54 -43.39
N ASP A 264 -7.17 -36.30 -43.88
CA ASP A 264 -7.85 -35.96 -45.15
C ASP A 264 -6.87 -35.55 -46.27
N ASN A 265 -5.85 -36.38 -46.53
CA ASN A 265 -5.06 -36.36 -47.77
C ASN A 265 -4.82 -37.79 -48.27
#